data_AF-A0A9D7X801-F1
#
_entry.id   AF-A0A9D7X801-F1
#
_cell.length_a   1.000
_cell.length_b   1.000
_cell.length_c   1.000
_cell.angle_alpha   90.00
_cell.angle_beta   90.00
_cell.angle_gamma   90.00
#
_symmetry.space_group_name_H-M   'P 1'
#
loop_
_entity.id
_entity.type
_entity.pdbx_description
1 polymer ?
#
loop_
_entity_poly.entity_id
_entity_poly.type
_entity_poly.pdbx_seq_one_letter_code
_entity_poly.pdbx_strand_id
1 'polypeptide(L)'
;MTDINTTPLVDVMLVLLIIFMITAPLMQNKVPISIPEAPNEPDSTEERAITLNVQDKGNGLVQYYWVDDPIGLDGLESRLAIEAAKKPQPEIKIRGDRSVQYKHIRNALDLAKRKGISKIGFVTAPGE
;
A
#
# COMPACT_ATOMS: atom_id res chain seq x y z
N MET A 1 84.16 4.22 13.85
CA MET A 1 82.76 4.41 14.24
C MET A 1 81.97 4.54 12.96
N THR A 2 81.10 3.58 12.68
CA THR A 2 80.28 3.55 11.46
C THR A 2 79.02 4.35 11.74
N ASP A 3 78.89 5.53 11.14
CA ASP A 3 77.68 6.36 11.24
C ASP A 3 76.55 5.62 10.53
N ILE A 4 75.54 5.18 11.30
CA ILE A 4 74.35 4.59 10.71
C ILE A 4 73.58 5.73 10.06
N ASN A 5 73.36 5.63 8.75
CA ASN A 5 72.55 6.61 8.05
C ASN A 5 71.11 6.54 8.58
N THR A 6 70.71 7.53 9.37
CA THR A 6 69.42 7.61 10.04
C THR A 6 68.32 8.12 9.12
N THR A 7 68.66 8.74 7.98
CA THR A 7 67.69 9.32 7.05
C THR A 7 66.78 8.25 6.41
N PRO A 8 67.31 7.11 5.91
CA PRO A 8 66.47 6.01 5.43
C PRO A 8 65.67 5.33 6.54
N LEU A 9 66.20 5.30 7.77
CA LEU A 9 65.54 4.65 8.91
C LEU A 9 64.28 5.41 9.34
N VAL A 10 64.37 6.74 9.39
CA VAL A 10 63.23 7.61 9.74
C VAL A 10 62.12 7.52 8.68
N ASP A 11 62.48 7.43 7.40
CA ASP A 11 61.50 7.29 6.31
C ASP A 11 60.71 5.97 6.40
N VAL A 12 61.40 4.85 6.63
CA VAL A 12 60.76 3.56 6.84
C VAL A 12 59.82 3.58 8.06
N MET A 13 60.23 4.23 9.16
CA MET A 13 59.39 4.37 10.34
C MET A 13 58.15 5.25 10.07
N LEU A 14 58.29 6.33 9.29
CA LEU A 14 57.18 7.21 8.92
C LEU A 14 56.17 6.49 8.00
N VAL A 15 56.65 5.72 7.04
CA VAL A 15 55.80 4.89 6.17
C VAL A 15 54.99 3.89 6.99
N LEU A 16 55.60 3.24 7.99
CA LEU A 16 54.88 2.31 8.87
C LEU A 16 53.80 3.01 9.71
N LEU A 17 54.06 4.22 10.20
CA LEU A 17 53.06 5.01 10.93
C LEU A 17 51.86 5.40 10.03
N ILE A 18 52.12 5.77 8.78
CA ILE A 18 51.06 6.10 7.82
C ILE A 18 50.20 4.87 7.52
N ILE A 19 50.81 3.69 7.34
CA ILE A 19 50.07 2.44 7.13
C ILE A 19 49.16 2.15 8.33
N PHE A 20 49.69 2.23 9.56
CA PHE A 20 48.89 2.03 10.77
C PHE A 20 47.73 3.02 10.89
N MET A 21 47.96 4.30 10.57
CA MET A 21 46.92 5.34 10.57
C MET A 21 45.81 5.04 9.56
N ILE A 22 46.14 4.52 8.37
CA ILE A 22 45.19 4.23 7.29
C ILE A 22 44.43 2.92 7.50
N THR A 23 44.99 1.92 8.20
CA THR A 23 44.30 0.64 8.44
C THR A 23 43.27 0.67 9.58
N ALA A 24 43.30 1.72 10.43
CA ALA A 24 42.41 1.86 11.57
C ALA A 24 40.94 2.25 11.28
N PRO A 25 40.54 2.87 10.15
CA PRO A 25 39.14 3.16 9.91
C PRO A 25 38.52 1.96 9.23
N LEU A 26 37.55 1.34 9.91
CA LEU A 26 36.21 1.05 9.40
C LEU A 26 35.47 0.18 10.43
N MET A 27 35.17 0.75 11.61
CA MET A 27 33.97 0.31 12.34
C MET A 27 32.76 0.96 11.64
N GLN A 28 32.26 0.27 10.62
CA GLN A 28 30.95 0.58 10.06
C GLN A 28 29.91 -0.06 10.98
N ASN A 29 29.27 0.75 11.82
CA ASN A 29 28.08 0.34 12.53
C ASN A 29 26.98 0.08 11.49
N LYS A 30 26.80 -1.18 11.09
CA LYS A 30 25.62 -1.59 10.32
C LYS A 30 24.42 -1.41 11.24
N VAL A 31 23.69 -0.31 11.08
CA VAL A 31 22.37 -0.16 11.67
C VAL A 31 21.49 -1.24 11.04
N PRO A 32 20.94 -2.20 11.79
CA PRO A 32 19.93 -3.09 11.24
C PRO A 32 18.68 -2.24 11.00
N ILE A 33 18.43 -1.88 9.74
CA ILE A 33 17.14 -1.34 9.33
C ILE A 33 16.20 -2.55 9.26
N SER A 34 15.45 -2.76 10.33
CA SER A 34 14.25 -3.58 10.31
C SER A 34 13.19 -2.78 9.58
N ILE A 35 12.97 -3.10 8.30
CA ILE A 35 11.75 -2.70 7.60
C ILE A 35 10.62 -3.46 8.31
N PRO A 36 9.69 -2.78 9.01
CA PRO A 36 8.50 -3.48 9.45
C PRO A 36 7.75 -3.90 8.19
N GLU A 37 7.65 -5.20 7.96
CA GLU A 37 6.57 -5.72 7.13
C GLU A 37 5.30 -5.22 7.80
N ALA A 38 4.59 -4.31 7.13
CA ALA A 38 3.29 -3.89 7.60
C ALA A 38 2.48 -5.17 7.81
N PRO A 39 2.06 -5.49 9.03
CA PRO A 39 1.03 -6.50 9.19
C PRO A 39 -0.11 -5.98 8.34
N ASN A 40 -0.50 -6.74 7.33
CA ASN A 40 -1.82 -6.62 6.74
C ASN A 40 -2.78 -7.15 7.82
N GLU A 41 -2.80 -6.48 8.98
CA GLU A 41 -3.84 -6.66 9.97
C GLU A 41 -5.13 -6.28 9.23
N PRO A 42 -6.08 -7.21 9.08
CA PRO A 42 -7.42 -6.79 8.70
C PRO A 42 -7.81 -5.77 9.75
N ASP A 43 -8.01 -4.54 9.31
CA ASP A 43 -8.33 -3.38 10.12
C ASP A 43 -9.46 -3.77 11.08
N SER A 44 -9.10 -4.17 12.31
CA SER A 44 -10.03 -4.79 13.26
C SER A 44 -10.90 -3.75 13.95
N THR A 45 -10.87 -2.52 13.44
CA THR A 45 -11.92 -1.53 13.66
C THR A 45 -12.98 -1.72 12.56
N GLU A 46 -13.56 -2.92 12.51
CA GLU A 46 -14.49 -3.36 11.46
C GLU A 46 -15.83 -2.59 11.55
N GLU A 47 -15.86 -1.35 11.06
CA GLU A 47 -17.04 -0.88 10.35
C GLU A 47 -17.22 -1.79 9.15
N ARG A 48 -17.95 -2.92 9.32
CA ARG A 48 -18.14 -4.00 8.33
C ARG A 48 -18.08 -3.46 6.91
N ALA A 49 -16.92 -3.54 6.28
CA ALA A 49 -16.75 -2.94 4.96
C ALA A 49 -17.50 -3.82 3.97
N ILE A 50 -18.46 -3.24 3.25
CA ILE A 50 -19.28 -3.97 2.30
C ILE A 50 -18.69 -3.77 0.91
N THR A 51 -18.38 -4.87 0.24
CA THR A 51 -17.84 -4.80 -1.12
C THR A 51 -18.99 -4.72 -2.12
N LEU A 52 -18.97 -3.71 -2.98
CA LEU A 52 -19.82 -3.60 -4.15
C LEU A 52 -18.98 -3.93 -5.39
N ASN A 53 -19.16 -5.12 -5.96
CA ASN A 53 -18.47 -5.48 -7.19
C ASN A 53 -19.28 -5.00 -8.39
N VAL A 54 -18.59 -4.40 -9.35
CA VAL A 54 -19.11 -3.95 -10.62
C VAL A 54 -18.45 -4.81 -11.69
N GLN A 55 -19.24 -5.52 -12.48
CA GLN A 55 -18.75 -6.33 -13.60
C GLN A 55 -19.40 -5.87 -14.90
N ASP A 56 -18.60 -5.77 -15.95
CA ASP A 56 -19.09 -5.52 -17.31
C ASP A 56 -19.55 -6.84 -17.92
N LYS A 57 -20.84 -6.93 -18.30
CA LYS A 57 -21.41 -8.12 -18.95
C LYS A 57 -21.26 -8.09 -20.47
N GLY A 58 -20.66 -7.03 -21.03
CA GLY A 58 -20.63 -6.77 -22.46
C GLY A 58 -21.92 -6.11 -22.93
N ASN A 59 -21.91 -5.61 -24.18
CA ASN A 59 -23.03 -4.91 -24.81
C ASN A 59 -23.52 -3.65 -24.06
N GLY A 60 -22.67 -3.05 -23.22
CA GLY A 60 -23.00 -1.86 -22.43
C GLY A 60 -23.85 -2.16 -21.18
N LEU A 61 -24.02 -3.43 -20.83
CA LEU A 61 -24.73 -3.86 -19.63
C LEU A 61 -23.75 -4.10 -18.48
N VAL A 62 -24.13 -3.66 -17.28
CA VAL A 62 -23.35 -3.84 -16.05
C VAL A 62 -24.15 -4.68 -15.08
N GLN A 63 -23.47 -5.63 -14.46
CA GLN A 63 -24.01 -6.37 -13.33
C GLN A 63 -23.36 -5.86 -12.04
N TYR A 64 -24.19 -5.52 -11.06
CA TYR A 64 -23.75 -5.24 -9.71
C TYR A 64 -23.84 -6.51 -8.88
N TYR A 65 -22.87 -6.71 -8.00
CA TYR A 65 -22.88 -7.75 -6.98
C TYR A 65 -22.67 -7.11 -5.61
N TRP A 66 -23.56 -7.44 -4.68
CA TRP A 66 -23.45 -7.02 -3.30
C TRP A 66 -22.74 -8.12 -2.51
N VAL A 67 -21.52 -7.84 -2.09
CA VAL A 67 -20.57 -8.83 -1.57
C VAL A 67 -20.28 -9.89 -2.64
N ASP A 68 -21.11 -10.91 -2.78
CA ASP A 68 -21.01 -11.94 -3.84
C ASP A 68 -22.36 -12.23 -4.51
N ASP A 69 -23.45 -11.62 -4.04
CA ASP A 69 -24.80 -11.87 -4.54
C ASP A 69 -25.14 -10.91 -5.69
N PRO A 70 -25.61 -11.41 -6.85
CA PRO A 70 -26.04 -10.55 -7.95
C PRO A 70 -27.26 -9.73 -7.51
N ILE A 71 -27.17 -8.41 -7.71
CA ILE A 71 -28.23 -7.48 -7.32
C ILE A 71 -28.60 -6.56 -8.49
N GLY A 72 -29.90 -6.36 -8.68
CA GLY A 72 -30.42 -5.36 -9.63
C GLY A 72 -30.25 -3.93 -9.11
N LEU A 73 -30.43 -2.94 -9.99
CA LEU A 73 -30.26 -1.52 -9.63
C LEU A 73 -31.19 -1.09 -8.48
N ASP A 74 -32.47 -1.47 -8.54
CA ASP A 74 -33.47 -1.11 -7.51
C ASP A 74 -33.14 -1.74 -6.14
N GLY A 75 -32.64 -2.98 -6.17
CA GLY A 75 -32.18 -3.68 -4.97
C GLY A 75 -30.95 -3.02 -4.37
N LEU A 76 -29.99 -2.63 -5.22
CA LEU A 76 -28.77 -1.94 -4.81
C LEU A 76 -29.09 -0.61 -4.14
N GLU A 77 -30.00 0.17 -4.72
CA GLU A 77 -30.46 1.43 -4.12
C GLU A 77 -31.07 1.24 -2.74
N SER A 78 -31.89 0.20 -2.59
CA SER A 78 -32.53 -0.14 -1.32
C SER A 78 -31.49 -0.54 -0.27
N ARG A 79 -30.46 -1.31 -0.65
CA ARG A 79 -29.41 -1.73 0.29
C ARG A 79 -28.51 -0.57 0.69
N LEU A 80 -28.10 0.26 -0.27
CA LEU A 80 -27.32 1.46 0.02
C LEU A 80 -28.06 2.40 1.00
N ALA A 81 -29.38 2.57 0.84
CA ALA A 81 -30.17 3.38 1.77
C ALA A 81 -30.23 2.79 3.19
N ILE A 82 -30.36 1.46 3.31
CA ILE A 82 -30.37 0.76 4.60
C ILE A 82 -29.02 0.89 5.30
N GLU A 83 -27.92 0.65 4.58
CA GLU A 83 -26.58 0.78 5.13
C GLU A 83 -26.25 2.23 5.50
N ALA A 84 -26.71 3.20 4.70
CA ALA A 84 -26.52 4.61 4.98
C ALA A 84 -27.11 5.05 6.32
N ALA A 85 -28.20 4.41 6.76
CA ALA A 85 -28.88 4.71 8.02
C ALA A 85 -28.24 4.05 9.25
N LYS A 86 -27.30 3.11 9.08
CA LYS A 86 -26.65 2.42 10.20
C LYS A 86 -25.66 3.33 10.94
N LYS A 87 -25.52 3.11 12.25
CA LYS A 87 -24.54 3.79 13.11
C LYS A 87 -23.79 2.75 13.96
N PRO A 88 -22.46 2.61 13.81
CA PRO A 88 -21.61 3.30 12.84
C PRO A 88 -21.96 2.91 11.38
N GLN A 89 -21.80 3.86 10.45
CA GLN A 89 -22.08 3.61 9.03
C GLN A 89 -20.93 2.77 8.44
N PRO A 90 -21.22 1.65 7.78
CA PRO A 90 -20.18 0.83 7.16
C PRO A 90 -19.53 1.54 5.97
N GLU A 91 -18.26 1.24 5.74
CA GLU A 91 -17.57 1.64 4.51
C GLU A 91 -18.06 0.81 3.32
N ILE A 92 -18.39 1.45 2.20
CA ILE A 92 -18.67 0.75 0.94
C ILE A 92 -17.40 0.72 0.09
N LYS A 93 -16.88 -0.48 -0.18
CA LYS A 93 -15.70 -0.69 -1.04
C LYS A 93 -16.16 -1.05 -2.45
N ILE A 94 -15.97 -0.14 -3.40
CA ILE A 94 -16.30 -0.39 -4.81
C ILE A 94 -15.13 -1.14 -5.45
N ARG A 95 -15.40 -2.37 -5.93
CA ARG A 95 -14.46 -3.17 -6.71
C ARG A 95 -14.93 -3.20 -8.16
N GLY A 96 -14.04 -2.89 -9.09
CA GLY A 96 -14.28 -3.04 -10.52
C GLY A 96 -13.27 -3.99 -11.14
N ASP A 97 -13.73 -4.87 -12.02
CA ASP A 97 -12.82 -5.67 -12.84
C ASP A 97 -12.06 -4.78 -13.84
N ARG A 98 -10.90 -5.26 -14.32
CA ARG A 98 -10.06 -4.55 -15.32
C ARG A 98 -10.83 -4.16 -16.59
N SER A 99 -11.87 -4.92 -16.96
CA SER A 99 -12.70 -4.67 -18.14
C SER A 99 -13.73 -3.57 -17.95
N VAL A 100 -14.01 -3.16 -16.71
CA VAL A 100 -15.11 -2.23 -16.41
C VAL A 100 -14.73 -0.82 -16.82
N GLN A 101 -15.53 -0.23 -17.70
CA GLN A 101 -15.35 1.16 -18.10
C GLN A 101 -15.53 2.08 -16.89
N TYR A 102 -14.66 3.09 -16.79
CA TYR A 102 -14.69 4.09 -15.72
C TYR A 102 -16.07 4.74 -15.51
N LYS A 103 -16.84 4.92 -16.59
CA LYS A 103 -18.22 5.42 -16.54
C LYS A 103 -19.10 4.64 -15.57
N HIS A 104 -18.96 3.31 -15.52
CA HIS A 104 -19.78 2.45 -14.67
C HIS A 104 -19.38 2.55 -13.19
N ILE A 105 -18.08 2.64 -12.92
CA ILE A 105 -17.57 2.91 -11.57
C ILE A 105 -18.04 4.27 -11.07
N ARG A 106 -17.99 5.30 -11.92
CA ARG A 106 -18.49 6.64 -11.58
C ARG A 106 -19.99 6.64 -11.28
N ASN A 107 -20.79 5.92 -12.05
CA ASN A 107 -22.22 5.79 -11.80
C ASN A 107 -22.51 5.12 -10.44
N ALA A 108 -21.76 4.08 -10.08
CA ALA A 108 -21.87 3.42 -8.78
C ALA A 108 -21.49 4.35 -7.63
N LEU A 109 -20.43 5.14 -7.80
CA LEU A 109 -20.00 6.16 -6.84
C LEU A 109 -21.07 7.23 -6.63
N ASP A 110 -21.61 7.78 -7.73
CA ASP A 110 -22.66 8.80 -7.67
C ASP A 110 -23.92 8.26 -7.00
N LEU A 111 -24.26 6.99 -7.27
CA LEU A 111 -25.39 6.32 -6.61
C LEU A 111 -25.18 6.19 -5.10
N ALA A 112 -24.03 5.69 -4.66
CA ALA A 112 -23.70 5.54 -3.25
C ALA A 112 -23.70 6.89 -2.52
N LYS A 113 -23.13 7.94 -3.12
CA LYS A 113 -23.17 9.31 -2.57
C LYS A 113 -24.60 9.85 -2.46
N ARG A 114 -25.42 9.69 -3.49
CA ARG A 114 -26.84 10.14 -3.46
C ARG A 114 -27.66 9.46 -2.36
N LYS A 115 -27.32 8.22 -2.01
CA LYS A 115 -27.98 7.47 -0.92
C LYS A 115 -27.43 7.79 0.48
N GLY A 116 -26.42 8.66 0.59
CA GLY A 116 -25.91 9.15 1.87
C GLY A 116 -24.77 8.30 2.46
N ILE A 117 -24.11 7.46 1.66
CA ILE A 117 -22.87 6.82 2.09
C ILE A 117 -21.77 7.87 2.18
N SER A 118 -21.17 8.00 3.36
CA SER A 118 -20.10 8.93 3.68
C SER A 118 -18.71 8.33 3.49
N LYS A 119 -18.56 7.02 3.73
CA LYS A 119 -17.30 6.29 3.61
C LYS A 119 -17.33 5.38 2.39
N ILE A 120 -16.59 5.74 1.35
CA ILE A 120 -16.49 4.98 0.10
C ILE A 120 -15.02 4.75 -0.22
N GLY A 121 -14.62 3.48 -0.28
CA GLY A 121 -13.29 3.03 -0.69
C GLY A 121 -13.30 2.44 -2.10
N PHE A 122 -12.14 2.38 -2.74
CA PHE A 122 -11.96 1.69 -4.02
C PHE A 122 -10.99 0.54 -3.84
N VAL A 123 -11.37 -0.63 -4.34
CA VAL A 123 -10.48 -1.80 -4.37
C VAL A 123 -10.14 -2.08 -5.82
N THR A 124 -8.89 -1.80 -6.18
CA THR A 124 -8.33 -2.27 -7.44
C THR A 124 -7.57 -3.56 -7.16
N ALA A 125 -7.83 -4.61 -7.93
CA ALA A 125 -6.95 -5.77 -7.88
C ALA A 125 -5.57 -5.31 -8.37
N PRO A 126 -4.48 -5.46 -7.58
CA PRO A 126 -3.15 -5.19 -8.07
C PRO A 126 -2.92 -6.09 -9.29
N GLY A 127 -2.48 -5.47 -10.37
CA GLY A 127 -2.13 -6.19 -11.56
C GLY A 127 -0.93 -7.07 -11.32
N GLU A 128 -1.14 -8.38 -11.32
CA GLU A 128 -0.16 -9.27 -11.97
C GLU A 128 -0.23 -9.09 -13.49
#